data_AF-A0A2D6SQG1-F1
#
_entry.id   AF-A0A2D6SQG1-F1
#
_cell.length_a   1.000
_cell.length_b   1.000
_cell.length_c   1.000
_cell.angle_alpha   90.00
_cell.angle_beta   90.00
_cell.angle_gamma   90.00
#
_symmetry.space_group_name_H-M   'P 1'
#
loop_
_entity.id
_entity.type
_entity.pdbx_description
1 polymer ?
#
loop_
_entity_poly.entity_id
_entity_poly.type
_entity_poly.pdbx_seq_one_letter_code
_entity_poly.pdbx_strand_id
1 'polypeptide(L)'
;MPSKNIILNSLKESFLMIWRNKSLFFLLFVLQIIFSVTFGFINLTYQTRILENANAMSDYLANQDLDEVSVTQNLLAQKDILGDDPGAIDRYFNEIVNDFKIYIAYTFILLVVFLSIVWSLTNKFLRKIDFNKLKTIFLKNLLVSAVFLFFIFSFFYSILNISFAEAATQGLDLFKKYIPVLIFSIVLVYFMFISLSLTYKTRLKDIIPRTIKIGLKKAHYIAAVYFINISIIYISMILLYYFIEINILIQLVSILLFIFSFIFARILMINVVDKLEI
;
A
#
# COMPACT_ATOMS: atom_id res chain seq x y z
N MET A 1 29.09 -24.02 -4.07
CA MET A 1 28.16 -24.97 -4.68
C MET A 1 26.80 -24.28 -4.85
N PRO A 2 26.23 -24.19 -6.06
CA PRO A 2 24.90 -23.62 -6.22
C PRO A 2 23.92 -24.51 -5.46
N SER A 3 23.33 -23.97 -4.40
CA SER A 3 22.44 -24.77 -3.58
C SER A 3 21.24 -25.18 -4.44
N LYS A 4 21.01 -26.49 -4.59
CA LYS A 4 19.96 -27.05 -5.47
C LYS A 4 18.55 -26.51 -5.19
N ASN A 5 18.30 -25.81 -4.06
CA ASN A 5 17.04 -25.13 -3.77
C ASN A 5 17.25 -23.77 -3.05
N ILE A 6 17.38 -22.67 -3.82
CA ILE A 6 17.54 -21.30 -3.28
C ILE A 6 16.37 -20.91 -2.37
N ILE A 7 15.14 -21.17 -2.79
CA ILE A 7 13.92 -20.78 -2.05
C ILE A 7 13.83 -21.53 -0.73
N LEU A 8 13.95 -22.85 -0.74
CA LEU A 8 13.84 -23.68 0.47
C LEU A 8 14.92 -23.36 1.51
N ASN A 9 16.16 -23.13 1.05
CA ASN A 9 17.24 -22.71 1.94
C ASN A 9 16.97 -21.31 2.52
N SER A 10 16.40 -20.40 1.74
CA SER A 10 16.06 -19.05 2.22
C SER A 10 14.90 -19.07 3.21
N LEU A 11 13.91 -19.96 3.03
CA LEU A 11 12.85 -20.18 4.02
C LEU A 11 13.44 -20.68 5.35
N LYS A 12 14.26 -21.74 5.30
CA LYS A 12 14.90 -22.31 6.50
C LYS A 12 15.77 -21.28 7.23
N GLU A 13 16.58 -20.53 6.51
CA GLU A 13 17.41 -19.46 7.09
C GLU A 13 16.56 -18.34 7.70
N SER A 14 15.44 -17.97 7.07
CA SER A 14 14.53 -16.96 7.60
C SER A 14 13.99 -17.35 8.97
N PHE A 15 13.54 -18.60 9.14
CA PHE A 15 13.09 -19.11 10.44
C PHE A 15 14.22 -19.17 11.48
N LEU A 16 15.41 -19.65 11.09
CA LEU A 16 16.56 -19.71 11.99
C LEU A 16 16.99 -18.33 12.49
N MET A 17 16.96 -17.31 11.61
CA MET A 17 17.29 -15.93 11.97
C MET A 17 16.29 -15.36 12.97
N ILE A 18 14.98 -15.63 12.79
CA ILE A 18 13.92 -15.19 13.71
C ILE A 18 14.15 -15.77 15.11
N TRP A 19 14.46 -17.07 15.18
CA TRP A 19 14.68 -17.73 16.47
C TRP A 19 15.92 -17.24 17.20
N ARG A 20 16.99 -16.91 16.46
CA ARG A 20 18.27 -16.46 17.04
C ARG A 20 18.22 -15.04 17.59
N ASN A 21 17.45 -14.15 16.96
CA ASN A 21 17.48 -12.70 17.24
C ASN A 21 16.12 -12.20 17.77
N LYS A 22 15.59 -12.82 18.83
CA LYS A 22 14.24 -12.57 19.38
C LYS A 22 13.95 -11.10 19.70
N SER A 23 14.92 -10.37 20.28
CA SER A 23 14.74 -8.96 20.66
C SER A 23 14.53 -8.04 19.46
N LEU A 24 15.37 -8.15 18.42
CA LEU A 24 15.21 -7.36 17.20
C LEU A 24 13.96 -7.76 16.42
N PHE A 25 13.61 -9.04 16.44
CA PHE A 25 12.36 -9.52 15.86
C PHE A 25 11.14 -8.90 16.58
N PHE A 26 11.15 -8.89 17.91
CA PHE A 26 10.10 -8.26 18.72
C PHE A 26 9.98 -6.75 18.44
N LEU A 27 11.10 -6.04 18.26
CA LEU A 27 11.08 -4.63 17.85
C LEU A 27 10.41 -4.44 16.48
N LEU A 28 10.74 -5.29 15.49
CA LEU A 28 10.09 -5.26 14.18
C LEU A 28 8.59 -5.56 14.29
N PHE A 29 8.20 -6.42 15.23
CA PHE A 29 6.81 -6.76 15.52
C PHE A 29 6.04 -5.56 16.10
N VAL A 30 6.58 -4.92 17.12
CA VAL A 30 5.98 -3.71 17.72
C VAL A 30 5.86 -2.59 16.67
N LEU A 31 6.89 -2.36 15.86
CA LEU A 31 6.83 -1.37 14.79
C LEU A 31 5.74 -1.69 13.76
N GLN A 32 5.54 -2.95 13.43
CA GLN A 32 4.48 -3.37 12.51
C GLN A 32 3.08 -3.13 13.10
N ILE A 33 2.89 -3.36 14.41
CA ILE A 33 1.64 -3.00 15.10
C ILE A 33 1.41 -1.48 15.06
N ILE A 34 2.42 -0.68 15.42
CA ILE A 34 2.31 0.78 15.39
C ILE A 34 1.91 1.26 13.99
N PHE A 35 2.54 0.73 12.95
CA PHE A 35 2.15 1.05 11.58
C PHE A 35 0.71 0.65 11.26
N SER A 36 0.28 -0.56 11.61
CA SER A 36 -1.08 -1.01 11.36
C SER A 36 -2.12 -0.15 12.09
N VAL A 37 -1.85 0.26 13.33
CA VAL A 37 -2.73 1.15 14.11
C VAL A 37 -2.78 2.55 13.47
N THR A 38 -1.63 3.15 13.17
CA THR A 38 -1.56 4.49 12.55
C THR A 38 -2.20 4.51 11.17
N PHE A 39 -1.93 3.49 10.35
CA PHE A 39 -2.54 3.34 9.03
C PHE A 39 -4.05 3.15 9.15
N GLY A 40 -4.51 2.30 10.08
CA GLY A 40 -5.93 2.11 10.37
C GLY A 40 -6.63 3.40 10.80
N PHE A 41 -6.01 4.19 11.69
CA PHE A 41 -6.53 5.48 12.13
C PHE A 41 -6.69 6.47 10.96
N ILE A 42 -5.68 6.59 10.10
CA ILE A 42 -5.75 7.44 8.89
C ILE A 42 -6.89 6.95 7.97
N ASN A 43 -6.97 5.63 7.71
CA ASN A 43 -8.02 5.07 6.87
C ASN A 43 -9.41 5.37 7.43
N LEU A 44 -9.68 5.04 8.69
CA LEU A 44 -10.99 5.27 9.31
C LEU A 44 -11.37 6.76 9.29
N THR A 45 -10.43 7.65 9.63
CA THR A 45 -10.70 9.09 9.69
C THR A 45 -11.16 9.64 8.33
N TYR A 46 -10.42 9.38 7.26
CA TYR A 46 -10.74 9.96 5.95
C TYR A 46 -11.79 9.15 5.19
N GLN A 47 -11.83 7.83 5.34
CA GLN A 47 -12.87 7.01 4.73
C GLN A 47 -14.26 7.36 5.27
N THR A 48 -14.39 7.60 6.58
CA THR A 48 -15.66 8.04 7.17
C THR A 48 -16.11 9.38 6.59
N ARG A 49 -15.22 10.38 6.52
CA ARG A 49 -15.57 11.69 5.94
C ARG A 49 -15.95 11.63 4.46
N ILE A 50 -15.21 10.85 3.68
CA ILE A 50 -15.52 10.61 2.27
C ILE A 50 -16.91 9.97 2.14
N LEU A 51 -17.22 8.98 2.99
CA LEU A 51 -18.51 8.29 2.95
C LEU A 51 -19.66 9.20 3.40
N GLU A 52 -19.46 10.03 4.42
CA GLU A 52 -20.44 11.02 4.90
C GLU A 52 -20.76 12.03 3.80
N ASN A 53 -19.76 12.59 3.13
CA ASN A 53 -19.96 13.53 2.01
C ASN A 53 -20.61 12.84 0.79
N ALA A 54 -20.24 11.59 0.51
CA ALA A 54 -20.88 10.82 -0.57
C ALA A 54 -22.35 10.53 -0.28
N ASN A 55 -22.68 10.18 0.97
CA ASN A 55 -24.06 10.00 1.41
C ASN A 55 -24.84 11.31 1.36
N ALA A 56 -24.28 12.43 1.83
CA ALA A 56 -24.93 13.73 1.75
C ALA A 56 -25.23 14.16 0.30
N MET A 57 -24.34 13.86 -0.64
CA MET A 57 -24.57 14.07 -2.06
C MET A 57 -25.69 13.16 -2.60
N SER A 58 -25.71 11.88 -2.21
CA SER A 58 -26.76 10.93 -2.59
C SER A 58 -28.12 11.34 -2.04
N ASP A 59 -28.18 11.73 -0.77
CA ASP A 59 -29.39 12.19 -0.09
C ASP A 59 -29.91 13.50 -0.70
N TYR A 60 -29.01 14.42 -1.07
CA TYR A 60 -29.39 15.64 -1.77
C TYR A 60 -30.10 15.32 -3.10
N LEU A 61 -29.51 14.44 -3.91
CA LEU A 61 -30.08 14.01 -5.20
C LEU A 61 -31.39 13.23 -5.05
N ALA A 62 -31.48 12.37 -4.03
CA ALA A 62 -32.68 11.57 -3.78
C ALA A 62 -33.89 12.41 -3.34
N ASN A 63 -33.64 13.57 -2.72
CA ASN A 63 -34.68 14.50 -2.28
C ASN A 63 -35.08 15.53 -3.37
N GLN A 64 -34.48 15.50 -4.56
CA GLN A 64 -34.93 16.31 -5.69
C GLN A 64 -36.00 15.57 -6.49
N ASP A 65 -37.17 16.20 -6.68
CA ASP A 65 -38.21 15.72 -7.60
C ASP A 65 -37.77 16.00 -9.05
N LEU A 66 -37.00 15.05 -9.60
CA LEU A 66 -36.45 15.09 -10.95
C LEU A 66 -37.38 14.45 -12.01
N ASP A 67 -38.67 14.30 -11.72
CA ASP A 67 -39.65 13.83 -12.70
C ASP A 67 -39.98 14.91 -13.74
N GLU A 68 -40.34 14.50 -14.95
CA GLU A 68 -40.54 15.43 -16.09
C GLU A 68 -41.53 16.56 -15.79
N VAL A 69 -42.54 16.31 -14.95
CA VAL A 69 -43.55 17.30 -14.58
C VAL A 69 -42.94 18.38 -13.68
N SER A 70 -42.23 17.97 -12.62
CA SER A 70 -41.59 18.89 -11.66
C SER A 70 -40.44 19.68 -12.30
N VAL A 71 -39.63 19.03 -13.16
CA VAL A 71 -38.57 19.70 -13.91
C VAL A 71 -39.15 20.76 -14.86
N THR A 72 -40.24 20.44 -15.56
CA THR A 72 -40.92 21.40 -16.44
C THR A 72 -41.53 22.56 -15.65
N GLN A 73 -42.15 22.28 -14.49
CA GLN A 73 -42.69 23.32 -13.61
C GLN A 73 -41.59 24.24 -13.06
N ASN A 74 -40.45 23.69 -12.65
CA ASN A 74 -39.31 24.47 -12.15
C ASN A 74 -38.70 25.34 -13.26
N LEU A 75 -38.56 24.82 -14.48
CA LEU A 75 -38.10 25.59 -15.64
C LEU A 75 -39.05 26.74 -16.00
N LEU A 76 -40.36 26.48 -15.99
CA LEU A 76 -41.37 27.52 -16.24
C LEU A 76 -41.38 28.58 -15.14
N ALA A 77 -41.06 28.20 -13.91
CA ALA A 77 -40.92 29.11 -12.77
C ALA A 77 -39.55 29.79 -12.67
N GLN A 78 -38.64 29.57 -13.65
CA GLN A 78 -37.25 30.05 -13.62
C GLN A 78 -36.46 29.64 -12.36
N LYS A 79 -36.84 28.52 -11.72
CA LYS A 79 -36.12 27.92 -10.61
C LYS A 79 -35.06 26.96 -11.13
N ASP A 80 -34.01 26.76 -10.35
CA ASP A 80 -33.00 25.76 -10.68
C ASP A 80 -33.61 24.34 -10.60
N ILE A 81 -33.27 23.49 -11.56
CA ILE A 81 -33.75 22.11 -11.66
C ILE A 81 -33.23 21.28 -10.47
N LEU A 82 -32.09 21.67 -9.91
CA LEU A 82 -31.44 20.98 -8.79
C LEU A 82 -31.91 21.48 -7.42
N GLY A 83 -33.00 22.26 -7.34
CA GLY A 83 -33.58 22.73 -6.08
C GLY A 83 -32.96 24.02 -5.54
N ASP A 84 -33.09 24.24 -4.23
CA ASP A 84 -32.73 25.51 -3.58
C ASP A 84 -31.21 25.73 -3.42
N ASP A 85 -30.38 24.68 -3.53
CA ASP A 85 -28.92 24.76 -3.39
C ASP A 85 -28.19 23.91 -4.45
N PRO A 86 -28.27 24.29 -5.73
CA PRO A 86 -27.69 23.55 -6.85
C PRO A 86 -26.17 23.32 -6.73
N GLY A 87 -25.49 24.15 -5.93
CA GLY A 87 -24.06 24.03 -5.65
C GLY A 87 -23.70 22.99 -4.59
N ALA A 88 -24.67 22.39 -3.89
CA ALA A 88 -24.41 21.42 -2.82
C ALA A 88 -23.60 20.21 -3.31
N ILE A 89 -23.92 19.68 -4.49
CA ILE A 89 -23.23 18.53 -5.10
C ILE A 89 -21.75 18.85 -5.34
N ASP A 90 -21.46 20.01 -5.93
CA ASP A 90 -20.08 20.42 -6.21
C ASP A 90 -19.29 20.63 -4.91
N ARG A 91 -19.91 21.22 -3.87
CA ARG A 91 -19.25 21.38 -2.56
C ARG A 91 -18.92 20.02 -1.92
N TYR A 92 -19.87 19.08 -1.88
CA TYR A 92 -19.61 17.74 -1.32
C TYR A 92 -18.55 16.97 -2.14
N PHE A 93 -18.60 17.07 -3.47
CA PHE A 93 -17.58 16.46 -4.33
C PHE A 93 -16.18 17.04 -4.06
N ASN A 94 -16.07 18.36 -3.93
CA ASN A 94 -14.81 19.03 -3.63
C ASN A 94 -14.26 18.63 -2.24
N GLU A 95 -15.12 18.47 -1.23
CA GLU A 95 -14.71 17.96 0.08
C GLU A 95 -14.21 16.51 0.00
N ILE A 96 -14.90 15.63 -0.73
CA ILE A 96 -14.43 14.25 -1.00
C ILE A 96 -13.04 14.26 -1.62
N VAL A 97 -12.83 15.09 -2.66
CA VAL A 97 -11.54 15.21 -3.35
C VAL A 97 -10.46 15.72 -2.39
N ASN A 98 -10.78 16.70 -1.56
CA ASN A 98 -9.85 17.26 -0.57
C ASN A 98 -9.44 16.23 0.49
N ASP A 99 -10.42 15.54 1.10
CA ASP A 99 -10.17 14.47 2.06
C ASP A 99 -9.34 13.34 1.43
N PHE A 100 -9.60 12.98 0.18
CA PHE A 100 -8.81 11.96 -0.53
C PHE A 100 -7.37 12.43 -0.78
N LYS A 101 -7.16 13.71 -1.17
CA LYS A 101 -5.82 14.29 -1.34
C LYS A 101 -5.02 14.23 -0.03
N ILE A 102 -5.66 14.61 1.07
CA ILE A 102 -5.06 14.59 2.41
C ILE A 102 -4.76 13.13 2.83
N TYR A 103 -5.69 12.21 2.60
CA TYR A 103 -5.53 10.77 2.86
C TYR A 103 -4.30 10.19 2.15
N ILE A 104 -4.16 10.42 0.83
CA ILE A 104 -3.00 9.92 0.08
C ILE A 104 -1.72 10.58 0.60
N ALA A 105 -1.72 11.88 0.90
CA ALA A 105 -0.53 12.58 1.39
C ALA A 105 -0.01 12.00 2.71
N TYR A 106 -0.89 11.80 3.69
CA TYR A 106 -0.52 11.15 4.95
C TYR A 106 -0.07 9.71 4.76
N THR A 107 -0.76 8.95 3.90
CA THR A 107 -0.39 7.57 3.58
C THR A 107 0.99 7.50 2.93
N PHE A 108 1.30 8.41 2.01
CA PHE A 108 2.61 8.49 1.37
C PHE A 108 3.73 8.73 2.37
N ILE A 109 3.60 9.75 3.23
CA ILE A 109 4.59 10.07 4.26
C ILE A 109 4.79 8.87 5.20
N LEU A 110 3.68 8.29 5.68
CA LEU A 110 3.69 7.13 6.56
C LEU A 110 4.43 5.95 5.90
N LEU A 111 4.10 5.61 4.66
CA LEU A 111 4.72 4.49 3.95
C LEU A 111 6.20 4.72 3.70
N VAL A 112 6.61 5.91 3.25
CA VAL A 112 8.02 6.24 2.99
C VAL A 112 8.84 6.10 4.27
N VAL A 113 8.40 6.72 5.36
CA VAL A 113 9.12 6.68 6.64
C VAL A 113 9.13 5.27 7.20
N PHE A 114 7.97 4.61 7.24
CA PHE A 114 7.85 3.27 7.82
C PHE A 114 8.68 2.24 7.07
N LEU A 115 8.56 2.18 5.73
CA LEU A 115 9.37 1.26 4.91
C LEU A 115 10.86 1.49 5.16
N SER A 116 11.29 2.74 5.24
CA SER A 116 12.70 3.08 5.50
C SER A 116 13.19 2.54 6.83
N ILE A 117 12.40 2.69 7.90
CA ILE A 117 12.74 2.20 9.24
C ILE A 117 12.79 0.67 9.23
N VAL A 118 11.71 0.01 8.82
CA VAL A 118 11.61 -1.46 8.94
C VAL A 118 12.59 -2.20 8.05
N TRP A 119 12.85 -1.72 6.84
CA TRP A 119 13.86 -2.33 5.95
C TRP A 119 15.27 -2.15 6.50
N SER A 120 15.58 -1.01 7.09
CA SER A 120 16.90 -0.77 7.72
C SER A 120 17.11 -1.65 8.95
N LEU A 121 16.10 -1.77 9.80
CA LEU A 121 16.14 -2.66 10.96
C LEU A 121 16.17 -4.13 10.58
N THR A 122 15.47 -4.53 9.51
CA THR A 122 15.55 -5.91 8.99
C THR A 122 16.97 -6.22 8.48
N ASN A 123 17.62 -5.26 7.80
CA ASN A 123 19.03 -5.40 7.42
C ASN A 123 19.95 -5.53 8.64
N LYS A 124 19.72 -4.76 9.72
CA LYS A 124 20.47 -4.90 10.98
C LYS A 124 20.25 -6.26 11.65
N PHE A 125 19.00 -6.73 11.65
CA PHE A 125 18.61 -8.04 12.16
C PHE A 125 19.33 -9.18 11.44
N LEU A 126 19.46 -9.10 10.11
CA LEU A 126 20.12 -10.14 9.32
C LEU A 126 21.65 -10.09 9.38
N ARG A 127 22.24 -8.89 9.40
CA ARG A 127 23.67 -8.71 9.11
C ARG A 127 24.50 -8.07 10.24
N LYS A 128 23.91 -7.87 11.43
CA LYS A 128 24.57 -7.32 12.63
C LYS A 128 25.40 -6.05 12.35
N ILE A 129 24.77 -5.09 11.68
CA ILE A 129 25.43 -3.86 11.25
C ILE A 129 25.53 -2.83 12.39
N ASP A 130 26.56 -1.99 12.33
CA ASP A 130 26.77 -0.84 13.21
C ASP A 130 25.79 0.31 12.91
N PHE A 131 25.72 1.28 13.83
CA PHE A 131 24.76 2.38 13.76
C PHE A 131 25.02 3.35 12.59
N ASN A 132 26.29 3.62 12.25
CA ASN A 132 26.62 4.53 11.15
C ASN A 132 26.20 3.93 9.80
N LYS A 133 26.43 2.63 9.62
CA LYS A 133 25.94 1.90 8.46
C LYS A 133 24.42 1.82 8.42
N LEU A 134 23.76 1.65 9.56
CA LEU A 134 22.29 1.69 9.67
C LEU A 134 21.72 3.03 9.18
N LYS A 135 22.29 4.17 9.61
CA LYS A 135 21.88 5.51 9.16
C LYS A 135 22.00 5.65 7.64
N THR A 136 23.09 5.15 7.07
CA THR A 136 23.31 5.19 5.62
C THR A 136 22.27 4.38 4.86
N ILE A 137 21.93 3.19 5.36
CA ILE A 137 20.91 2.32 4.76
C ILE A 137 19.52 2.94 4.89
N PHE A 138 19.22 3.57 6.03
CA PHE A 138 17.97 4.29 6.24
C PHE A 138 17.79 5.39 5.19
N LEU A 139 18.80 6.24 4.97
CA LEU A 139 18.72 7.29 3.96
C LEU A 139 18.57 6.75 2.54
N LYS A 140 19.26 5.65 2.21
CA LYS A 140 19.08 4.97 0.92
C LYS A 140 17.68 4.41 0.75
N ASN A 141 17.16 3.73 1.77
CA ASN A 141 15.79 3.19 1.75
C ASN A 141 14.77 4.31 1.62
N LEU A 142 14.97 5.43 2.32
CA LEU A 142 14.12 6.62 2.24
C LEU A 142 14.07 7.19 0.84
N LEU A 143 15.22 7.37 0.20
CA LEU A 143 15.26 7.87 -1.17
C LEU A 143 14.64 6.87 -2.16
N VAL A 144 14.95 5.58 -2.05
CA VAL A 144 14.39 4.54 -2.93
C VAL A 144 12.87 4.47 -2.77
N SER A 145 12.37 4.36 -1.54
CA SER A 145 10.92 4.33 -1.26
C SER A 145 10.24 5.61 -1.71
N ALA A 146 10.82 6.78 -1.46
CA ALA A 146 10.25 8.05 -1.91
C ALA A 146 10.13 8.12 -3.42
N VAL A 147 11.17 7.73 -4.18
CA VAL A 147 11.13 7.75 -5.65
C VAL A 147 10.05 6.81 -6.20
N PHE A 148 10.01 5.54 -5.76
CA PHE A 148 9.03 4.59 -6.25
C PHE A 148 7.60 4.98 -5.85
N LEU A 149 7.38 5.36 -4.59
CA LEU A 149 6.07 5.77 -4.11
C LEU A 149 5.65 7.12 -4.68
N PHE A 150 6.57 8.01 -5.06
CA PHE A 150 6.23 9.30 -5.67
C PHE A 150 5.55 9.12 -7.03
N PHE A 151 5.98 8.15 -7.84
CA PHE A 151 5.31 7.85 -9.10
C PHE A 151 3.89 7.31 -8.88
N ILE A 152 3.72 6.41 -7.89
CA ILE A 152 2.41 5.86 -7.52
C ILE A 152 1.51 6.98 -6.96
N PHE A 153 2.06 7.81 -6.07
CA PHE A 153 1.38 8.97 -5.49
C PHE A 153 0.92 9.94 -6.56
N SER A 154 1.82 10.34 -7.48
CA SER A 154 1.52 11.28 -8.56
C SER A 154 0.40 10.76 -9.46
N PHE A 155 0.36 9.44 -9.68
CA PHE A 155 -0.73 8.80 -10.42
C PHE A 155 -2.08 8.96 -9.70
N PHE A 156 -2.19 8.53 -8.45
CA PHE A 156 -3.45 8.65 -7.70
C PHE A 156 -3.86 10.12 -7.51
N TYR A 157 -2.89 11.01 -7.28
CA TYR A 157 -3.14 12.43 -7.19
C TYR A 157 -3.66 13.02 -8.51
N SER A 158 -3.17 12.54 -9.66
CA SER A 158 -3.65 12.96 -10.98
C SER A 158 -5.10 12.55 -11.23
N ILE A 159 -5.56 11.41 -10.71
CA ILE A 159 -6.97 10.98 -10.84
C ILE A 159 -7.90 11.97 -10.13
N LEU A 160 -7.45 12.54 -9.01
CA LEU A 160 -8.24 13.48 -8.20
C LEU A 160 -8.34 14.90 -8.79
N ASN A 161 -7.68 15.16 -9.91
CA ASN A 161 -7.80 16.44 -10.63
C ASN A 161 -8.79 16.37 -11.79
N ILE A 162 -9.48 15.24 -11.97
CA ILE A 162 -10.57 15.10 -12.94
C ILE A 162 -11.78 15.84 -12.39
N SER A 163 -12.42 16.66 -13.22
CA SER A 163 -13.62 17.41 -12.80
C SER A 163 -14.84 16.49 -12.63
N PHE A 164 -15.83 16.92 -11.85
CA PHE A 164 -17.10 16.19 -11.72
C PHE A 164 -17.78 15.97 -13.07
N ALA A 165 -17.77 16.96 -13.95
CA ALA A 165 -18.35 16.87 -15.30
C ALA A 165 -17.64 15.82 -16.17
N GLU A 166 -16.31 15.73 -16.11
CA GLU A 166 -15.54 14.68 -16.80
C GLU A 166 -15.79 13.30 -16.18
N ALA A 167 -15.91 13.21 -14.85
CA ALA A 167 -16.24 11.98 -14.15
C ALA A 167 -17.62 11.43 -14.55
N ALA A 168 -18.62 12.31 -14.60
CA ALA A 168 -20.00 11.95 -14.92
C ALA A 168 -20.18 11.55 -16.39
N THR A 169 -19.46 12.20 -17.32
CA THR A 169 -19.58 11.92 -18.76
C THR A 169 -18.79 10.70 -19.21
N GLN A 170 -17.63 10.43 -18.62
CA GLN A 170 -16.73 9.37 -19.08
C GLN A 170 -16.91 8.04 -18.33
N GLY A 171 -17.61 8.03 -17.18
CA GLY A 171 -18.06 6.82 -16.48
C GLY A 171 -17.06 5.66 -16.48
N LEU A 172 -17.44 4.53 -17.10
CA LEU A 172 -16.61 3.31 -17.19
C LEU A 172 -15.36 3.45 -18.08
N ASP A 173 -15.33 4.39 -19.02
CA ASP A 173 -14.18 4.57 -19.91
C ASP A 173 -13.00 5.25 -19.20
N LEU A 174 -13.25 5.97 -18.09
CA LEU A 174 -12.19 6.43 -17.19
C LEU A 174 -11.41 5.25 -16.59
N PHE A 175 -12.10 4.22 -16.12
CA PHE A 175 -11.42 3.05 -15.56
C PHE A 175 -10.51 2.39 -16.58
N LYS A 176 -10.97 2.21 -17.83
CA LYS A 176 -10.15 1.65 -18.92
C LYS A 176 -8.90 2.48 -19.19
N LYS A 177 -9.02 3.82 -19.19
CA LYS A 177 -7.90 4.75 -19.38
C LYS A 177 -6.80 4.57 -18.33
N TYR A 178 -7.15 4.20 -17.11
CA TYR A 178 -6.20 4.09 -16.00
C TYR A 178 -5.69 2.67 -15.72
N ILE A 179 -6.22 1.63 -16.39
CA ILE A 179 -5.71 0.24 -16.28
C ILE A 179 -4.19 0.15 -16.54
N PRO A 180 -3.61 0.74 -17.61
CA PRO A 180 -2.18 0.65 -17.86
C PRO A 180 -1.34 1.23 -16.72
N VAL A 181 -1.83 2.29 -16.09
CA VAL A 181 -1.12 2.95 -14.99
C VAL A 181 -1.23 2.17 -13.68
N LEU A 182 -2.36 1.49 -13.46
CA LEU A 182 -2.50 0.53 -12.36
C LEU A 182 -1.50 -0.63 -12.53
N ILE A 183 -1.39 -1.20 -13.73
CA ILE A 183 -0.39 -2.25 -14.05
C ILE A 183 1.02 -1.72 -13.81
N PHE A 184 1.32 -0.50 -14.28
CA PHE A 184 2.62 0.13 -14.05
C PHE A 184 2.93 0.31 -12.55
N SER A 185 1.93 0.68 -11.74
CA SER A 185 2.08 0.82 -10.28
C SER A 185 2.41 -0.52 -9.60
N ILE A 186 1.79 -1.62 -10.04
CA ILE A 186 2.11 -2.98 -9.55
C ILE A 186 3.56 -3.34 -9.88
N VAL A 187 3.99 -3.06 -11.12
CA VAL A 187 5.38 -3.29 -11.56
C VAL A 187 6.37 -2.44 -10.74
N LEU A 188 6.03 -1.18 -10.43
CA LEU A 188 6.84 -0.34 -9.57
C LEU A 188 6.99 -0.92 -8.16
N VAL A 189 5.90 -1.41 -7.56
CA VAL A 189 5.96 -2.09 -6.25
C VAL A 189 6.85 -3.33 -6.31
N TYR A 190 6.75 -4.12 -7.38
CA TYR A 190 7.59 -5.30 -7.60
C TYR A 190 9.09 -4.95 -7.57
N PHE A 191 9.50 -3.92 -8.32
CA PHE A 191 10.90 -3.47 -8.36
C PHE A 191 11.34 -2.71 -7.10
N MET A 192 10.41 -2.05 -6.40
CA MET A 192 10.70 -1.35 -5.14
C MET A 192 11.22 -2.32 -4.08
N PHE A 193 10.53 -3.43 -3.83
CA PHE A 193 10.96 -4.38 -2.79
C PHE A 193 12.28 -5.09 -3.12
N ILE A 194 12.55 -5.38 -4.41
CA ILE A 194 13.88 -5.86 -4.83
C ILE A 194 14.93 -4.79 -4.53
N SER A 195 14.66 -3.53 -4.87
CA SER A 195 15.60 -2.42 -4.65
C SER A 195 15.92 -2.21 -3.18
N LEU A 196 14.90 -2.24 -2.31
CA LEU A 196 15.06 -2.13 -0.84
C LEU A 196 15.88 -3.27 -0.25
N SER A 197 15.85 -4.46 -0.86
CA SER A 197 16.68 -5.59 -0.44
C SER A 197 18.17 -5.39 -0.74
N LEU A 198 18.50 -4.56 -1.74
CA LEU A 198 19.86 -4.34 -2.24
C LEU A 198 20.59 -3.15 -1.58
N THR A 199 19.90 -2.29 -0.83
CA THR A 199 20.42 -1.00 -0.34
C THR A 199 21.64 -1.11 0.59
N TYR A 200 21.80 -2.24 1.29
CA TYR A 200 22.96 -2.50 2.16
C TYR A 200 24.24 -2.82 1.40
N LYS A 201 24.17 -3.59 0.30
CA LYS A 201 25.36 -4.04 -0.45
C LYS A 201 25.74 -3.08 -1.56
N THR A 202 24.76 -2.38 -2.09
CA THR A 202 24.89 -1.67 -3.36
C THR A 202 25.00 -0.16 -3.14
N ARG A 203 25.82 0.52 -3.94
CA ARG A 203 25.84 2.00 -3.99
C ARG A 203 24.56 2.49 -4.65
N LEU A 204 24.07 3.67 -4.26
CA LEU A 204 22.77 4.17 -4.72
C LEU A 204 22.62 4.15 -6.26
N LYS A 205 23.68 4.55 -6.98
CA LYS A 205 23.74 4.56 -8.46
C LYS A 205 23.57 3.18 -9.09
N ASP A 206 23.99 2.13 -8.39
CA ASP A 206 24.00 0.75 -8.90
C ASP A 206 22.75 -0.03 -8.48
N ILE A 207 21.87 0.54 -7.65
CA ILE A 207 20.66 -0.15 -7.18
C ILE A 207 19.74 -0.46 -8.35
N ILE A 208 19.32 0.55 -9.11
CA ILE A 208 18.40 0.39 -10.25
C ILE A 208 18.90 -0.66 -11.26
N PRO A 209 20.14 -0.58 -11.81
CA PRO A 209 20.59 -1.57 -12.80
C PRO A 209 20.66 -2.99 -12.21
N ARG A 210 21.04 -3.15 -10.94
CA ARG A 210 21.03 -4.47 -10.28
C ARG A 210 19.61 -4.98 -10.05
N THR A 211 18.69 -4.13 -9.62
CA THR A 211 17.28 -4.47 -9.47
C THR A 211 16.68 -4.94 -10.79
N ILE A 212 16.95 -4.24 -11.90
CA ILE A 212 16.49 -4.65 -13.24
C ILE A 212 17.10 -6.00 -13.63
N LYS A 213 18.42 -6.19 -13.41
CA LYS A 213 19.09 -7.46 -13.70
C LYS A 213 18.47 -8.63 -12.94
N ILE A 214 18.23 -8.49 -11.63
CA ILE A 214 17.61 -9.53 -10.81
C ILE A 214 16.14 -9.72 -11.18
N GLY A 215 15.38 -8.62 -11.25
CA GLY A 215 13.95 -8.62 -11.49
C GLY A 215 13.54 -9.17 -12.85
N LEU A 216 14.39 -9.05 -13.88
CA LEU A 216 14.15 -9.62 -15.21
C LEU A 216 14.82 -10.99 -15.40
N LYS A 217 16.12 -11.14 -15.11
CA LYS A 217 16.83 -12.40 -15.40
C LYS A 217 16.50 -13.52 -14.42
N LYS A 218 16.13 -13.17 -13.19
CA LYS A 218 15.82 -14.11 -12.09
C LYS A 218 14.37 -13.94 -11.60
N ALA A 219 13.47 -13.49 -12.48
CA ALA A 219 12.08 -13.16 -12.17
C ALA A 219 11.31 -14.30 -11.51
N HIS A 220 11.51 -15.55 -11.97
CA HIS A 220 10.81 -16.72 -11.44
C HIS A 220 11.09 -16.97 -9.94
N TYR A 221 12.31 -16.71 -9.46
CA TYR A 221 12.62 -16.82 -8.04
C TYR A 221 11.93 -15.74 -7.21
N ILE A 222 11.91 -14.51 -7.72
CA ILE A 222 11.25 -13.39 -7.04
C ILE A 222 9.73 -13.57 -7.04
N ALA A 223 9.14 -13.99 -8.16
CA ALA A 223 7.73 -14.31 -8.28
C ALA A 223 7.31 -15.41 -7.29
N ALA A 224 8.14 -16.46 -7.12
CA ALA A 224 7.90 -17.50 -6.12
C ALA A 224 7.88 -16.94 -4.68
N VAL A 225 8.76 -15.99 -4.35
CA VAL A 225 8.74 -15.31 -3.04
C VAL A 225 7.47 -14.51 -2.84
N TYR A 226 7.04 -13.74 -3.84
CA TYR A 226 5.77 -13.01 -3.78
C TYR A 226 4.58 -13.96 -3.61
N PHE A 227 4.55 -15.06 -4.36
CA PHE A 227 3.49 -16.06 -4.26
C PHE A 227 3.41 -16.67 -2.85
N ILE A 228 4.54 -17.04 -2.26
CA ILE A 228 4.60 -17.53 -0.87
C ILE A 228 4.07 -16.48 0.10
N ASN A 229 4.53 -15.23 -0.02
CA ASN A 229 4.12 -14.16 0.88
C ASN A 229 2.62 -13.84 0.77
N ILE A 230 2.10 -13.76 -0.46
CA ILE A 230 0.66 -13.54 -0.72
C ILE A 230 -0.15 -14.70 -0.15
N SER A 231 0.30 -15.94 -0.33
CA SER A 231 -0.39 -17.12 0.22
C SER A 231 -0.47 -17.08 1.74
N ILE A 232 0.63 -16.72 2.43
CA ILE A 232 0.65 -16.61 3.90
C ILE A 232 -0.29 -15.49 4.38
N ILE A 233 -0.26 -14.33 3.71
CA ILE A 233 -1.15 -13.21 4.02
C ILE A 233 -2.62 -13.62 3.82
N TYR A 234 -2.93 -14.27 2.70
CA TYR A 234 -4.28 -14.70 2.36
C TYR A 234 -4.82 -15.75 3.35
N ILE A 235 -4.00 -16.74 3.73
CA ILE A 235 -4.36 -17.71 4.78
C ILE A 235 -4.63 -16.98 6.10
N SER A 236 -3.79 -16.01 6.47
CA SER A 236 -3.98 -15.22 7.70
C SER A 236 -5.29 -14.42 7.67
N MET A 237 -5.66 -13.86 6.52
CA MET A 237 -6.94 -13.17 6.32
C MET A 237 -8.14 -14.11 6.39
N ILE A 238 -8.06 -15.30 5.78
CA ILE A 238 -9.12 -16.31 5.88
C ILE A 238 -9.32 -16.72 7.34
N LEU A 239 -8.24 -16.97 8.08
CA LEU A 239 -8.32 -17.31 9.50
C LEU A 239 -8.92 -16.17 10.32
N LEU A 240 -8.58 -14.91 10.03
CA LEU A 240 -9.21 -13.77 10.69
C LEU A 240 -10.71 -13.72 10.43
N TYR A 241 -11.12 -13.87 9.17
CA TYR A 241 -12.53 -13.79 8.77
C TYR A 241 -13.36 -14.94 9.36
N TYR A 242 -12.87 -16.18 9.24
CA TYR A 242 -13.61 -17.36 9.68
C TYR A 242 -13.80 -17.42 11.20
N PHE A 243 -12.82 -16.94 11.98
CA PHE A 243 -12.84 -17.05 13.44
C PHE A 243 -13.28 -15.80 14.19
N ILE A 244 -13.70 -14.73 13.47
CA ILE A 244 -14.03 -13.43 14.08
C ILE A 244 -15.16 -13.52 15.13
N GLU A 245 -16.13 -14.42 14.93
CA GLU A 245 -17.28 -14.60 15.83
C GLU A 245 -17.18 -15.85 16.71
N ILE A 246 -16.21 -16.74 16.46
CA ILE A 246 -16.17 -18.06 17.10
C ILE A 246 -15.33 -18.03 18.38
N ASN A 247 -14.13 -17.45 18.35
CA ASN A 247 -13.20 -17.52 19.47
C ASN A 247 -12.19 -16.37 19.47
N ILE A 248 -12.25 -15.53 20.51
CA ILE A 248 -11.36 -14.37 20.71
C ILE A 248 -9.87 -14.75 20.73
N LEU A 249 -9.50 -15.92 21.25
CA LEU A 249 -8.12 -16.37 21.31
C LEU A 249 -7.60 -16.72 19.92
N ILE A 250 -8.42 -17.39 19.09
CA ILE A 250 -8.05 -17.70 17.70
C ILE A 250 -7.95 -16.40 16.90
N GLN A 251 -8.84 -15.43 17.12
CA GLN A 251 -8.75 -14.12 16.50
C GLN A 251 -7.43 -13.41 16.84
N LEU A 252 -7.01 -13.38 18.11
CA LEU A 252 -5.73 -12.82 18.52
C LEU A 252 -4.55 -13.53 17.83
N VAL A 253 -4.55 -14.86 17.78
CA VAL A 253 -3.52 -15.63 17.07
C VAL A 253 -3.48 -15.28 15.59
N SER A 254 -4.63 -15.14 14.93
CA SER A 254 -4.72 -14.76 13.51
C SER A 254 -4.21 -13.34 13.26
N ILE A 255 -4.45 -12.39 14.17
CA ILE A 255 -3.87 -11.02 14.10
C ILE A 255 -2.35 -11.12 14.21
N LEU A 256 -1.83 -11.90 15.16
CA LEU A 256 -0.39 -12.09 15.35
C LEU A 256 0.26 -12.74 14.12
N LEU A 257 -0.40 -13.74 13.51
CA LEU A 257 0.04 -14.37 12.26
C LEU A 257 0.04 -13.39 11.09
N PHE A 258 -0.98 -12.54 10.99
CA PHE A 258 -1.03 -11.49 9.98
C PHE A 258 0.14 -10.52 10.12
N ILE A 259 0.43 -10.02 11.33
CA ILE A 259 1.59 -9.15 11.60
C ILE A 259 2.91 -9.88 11.31
N PHE A 260 3.02 -11.14 11.73
CA PHE A 260 4.18 -11.99 11.47
C PHE A 260 4.46 -12.11 9.97
N SER A 261 3.41 -12.27 9.14
CA SER A 261 3.54 -12.46 7.70
C SER A 261 4.30 -11.33 7.01
N PHE A 262 4.06 -10.07 7.39
CA PHE A 262 4.78 -8.91 6.83
C PHE A 262 6.26 -8.91 7.18
N ILE A 263 6.60 -9.27 8.41
CA ILE A 263 8.00 -9.31 8.87
C ILE A 263 8.72 -10.46 8.17
N PHE A 264 8.08 -11.63 8.11
CA PHE A 264 8.59 -12.80 7.43
C PHE A 264 8.81 -12.54 5.94
N ALA A 265 7.85 -11.89 5.27
CA ALA A 265 7.94 -11.53 3.86
C ALA A 265 9.18 -10.68 3.55
N ARG A 266 9.47 -9.67 4.38
CA ARG A 266 10.68 -8.84 4.24
C ARG A 266 11.96 -9.63 4.43
N ILE A 267 12.02 -10.47 5.47
CA ILE A 267 13.18 -11.31 5.78
C ILE A 267 13.46 -12.28 4.62
N LEU A 268 12.43 -12.97 4.14
CA LEU A 268 12.52 -13.93 3.04
C LEU A 268 13.00 -13.25 1.75
N MET A 269 12.44 -12.07 1.43
CA MET A 269 12.82 -11.30 0.25
C MET A 269 14.31 -10.93 0.28
N ILE A 270 14.82 -10.41 1.40
CA ILE A 270 16.25 -10.06 1.52
C ILE A 270 17.14 -11.30 1.35
N ASN A 271 16.80 -12.41 2.00
CA ASN A 271 17.59 -13.64 1.94
C ASN A 271 17.64 -14.22 0.51
N VAL A 272 16.52 -14.19 -0.22
CA VAL A 272 16.48 -14.66 -1.61
C VAL A 272 17.27 -13.73 -2.51
N VAL A 273 17.03 -12.42 -2.45
CA VAL A 273 17.77 -11.43 -3.28
C VAL A 273 19.27 -11.53 -3.03
N ASP A 274 19.71 -11.74 -1.79
CA ASP A 274 21.12 -11.92 -1.45
C ASP A 274 21.77 -13.12 -2.15
N LYS A 275 21.06 -14.23 -2.29
CA LYS A 275 21.56 -15.43 -2.97
C LYS A 275 21.50 -15.31 -4.48
N LEU A 276 20.62 -14.46 -5.00
CA LEU A 276 20.50 -14.18 -6.44
C LEU A 276 21.54 -13.14 -6.92
N GLU A 277 22.23 -12.46 -6.02
CA GLU A 277 23.33 -11.55 -6.39
C GLU A 277 24.65 -12.29 -6.67
N ILE A 278 24.83 -13.48 -6.08
CA ILE A 278 25.96 -14.40 -6.34
C ILE A 278 25.86 -14.96 -7.77
#